data_AF-A0A812D9F0-F1
#
_entry.id   AF-A0A812D9F0-F1
#
_cell.length_a   1.000
_cell.length_b   1.000
_cell.length_c   1.000
_cell.angle_alpha   90.00
_cell.angle_beta   90.00
_cell.angle_gamma   90.00
#
_symmetry.space_group_name_H-M   'P 1'
#
loop_
_entity.id
_entity.type
_entity.pdbx_description
1 polymer ?
#
loop_
_entity_poly.entity_id
_entity_poly.type
_entity_poly.pdbx_seq_one_letter_code
_entity_poly.pdbx_strand_id
1 'polypeptide(L)'
;MDDLIEYIFYTELVTEILSPSLCLSPSLCLSPSLCLSPSLCLSPSLCLSPSLCLSPSLCLSPSLCLSPSLCLSPSLCLSPSLCLSPSLCLSPSLCLSPSLCLSLLSVCLLLSVCLLLSVCLLLSVCLPSSVSSVCLPSLSLSVLSLSVSFSLCLSSLCLSLLCLSLCLSPSLCLSPSLCIGMDSSVTPLRHGGLSLVQTTDFFYPLVDDPYMMGKIACANVLSDLYAMGVTECDNMLMLLGVSNKMTDKERDVVVPIMMRGFKDLAEDAGTQVSGGQTVVNPWLTIGGVATTVCQSNEFIMPDNAVVGDVLVLTKPLGTQVAVNAHQWLDQPERMSRLKMVVSEDDIRKAYHRAMCSMSRLNRTAARLMHKYNAHGATDVTGFGLIGHAKNLAKIQKNEVSFVIHNLPIIAKMAAVSKACGNMFGLLQGQSAETSGGLLIALPREQAAAYCKDIEKQEGNQAWIIGIVEKGNRSARIIDKPRTIEVPAKEKEGELW
;
A
#
# COMPACT_ATOMS: atom_id res chain seq x y z
N MET A 1 -28.60 -42.65 -29.46
CA MET A 1 -29.24 -43.97 -29.32
C MET A 1 -29.86 -44.08 -27.94
N ASP A 2 -30.98 -43.45 -27.60
CA ASP A 2 -31.97 -42.53 -28.21
C ASP A 2 -32.96 -42.31 -27.03
N ASP A 3 -33.70 -41.24 -26.80
CA ASP A 3 -33.88 -39.93 -27.42
C ASP A 3 -34.82 -39.12 -26.48
N LEU A 4 -34.71 -37.79 -26.56
CA LEU A 4 -35.80 -36.80 -26.49
C LEU A 4 -36.73 -36.70 -25.26
N ILE A 5 -36.74 -35.52 -24.62
CA ILE A 5 -37.87 -34.56 -24.67
C ILE A 5 -37.41 -33.17 -24.24
N GLU A 6 -37.84 -32.19 -25.03
CA GLU A 6 -37.58 -30.76 -25.00
C GLU A 6 -38.85 -30.01 -24.50
N TYR A 7 -38.67 -28.96 -23.70
CA TYR A 7 -39.31 -27.64 -23.77
C TYR A 7 -40.83 -27.36 -23.46
N ILE A 8 -41.01 -26.35 -22.57
CA ILE A 8 -42.03 -25.25 -22.47
C ILE A 8 -43.39 -25.49 -21.75
N PHE A 9 -43.69 -24.69 -20.69
CA PHE A 9 -44.71 -23.60 -20.69
C PHE A 9 -44.75 -22.72 -19.40
N TYR A 10 -44.94 -21.42 -19.66
CA TYR A 10 -45.24 -20.25 -18.81
C TYR A 10 -46.37 -20.43 -17.76
N THR A 11 -46.32 -19.71 -16.62
CA THR A 11 -47.33 -18.67 -16.22
C THR A 11 -47.03 -17.97 -14.87
N GLU A 12 -47.22 -16.64 -14.85
CA GLU A 12 -47.34 -15.75 -13.69
C GLU A 12 -48.80 -15.64 -13.17
N LEU A 13 -48.97 -14.90 -12.04
CA LEU A 13 -50.15 -14.23 -11.45
C LEU A 13 -50.94 -15.00 -10.35
N VAL A 14 -50.94 -14.55 -9.08
CA VAL A 14 -51.71 -13.41 -8.45
C VAL A 14 -53.18 -13.86 -8.23
N THR A 15 -53.90 -13.71 -7.12
CA THR A 15 -54.17 -12.68 -6.08
C THR A 15 -55.01 -13.43 -4.99
N GLU A 16 -55.36 -12.94 -3.79
CA GLU A 16 -56.34 -11.86 -3.50
C GLU A 16 -56.69 -11.96 -1.98
N ILE A 17 -56.83 -10.88 -1.20
CA ILE A 17 -58.10 -10.27 -0.68
C ILE A 17 -57.71 -9.54 0.63
N LEU A 18 -58.15 -8.35 1.06
CA LEU A 18 -59.05 -7.28 0.58
C LEU A 18 -58.82 -6.03 1.46
N SER A 19 -58.92 -4.85 0.86
CA SER A 19 -59.16 -3.50 1.44
C SER A 19 -60.60 -3.39 2.04
N PRO A 20 -61.11 -2.26 2.64
CA PRO A 20 -60.96 -0.86 2.16
C PRO A 20 -61.04 0.33 3.18
N SER A 21 -60.69 1.51 2.63
CA SER A 21 -61.34 2.84 2.73
C SER A 21 -61.29 3.75 3.99
N LEU A 22 -60.66 4.93 3.76
CA LEU A 22 -61.11 6.33 3.98
C LEU A 22 -61.42 6.94 5.38
N CYS A 23 -60.70 8.05 5.62
CA CYS A 23 -61.17 9.41 5.98
C CYS A 23 -61.25 9.95 7.44
N LEU A 24 -60.63 11.14 7.57
CA LEU A 24 -60.96 12.34 8.38
C LEU A 24 -60.44 12.49 9.83
N SER A 25 -59.63 13.54 10.01
CA SER A 25 -59.22 14.21 11.26
C SER A 25 -60.38 14.89 12.00
N PRO A 26 -60.24 15.23 13.31
CA PRO A 26 -60.04 16.65 13.64
C PRO A 26 -59.21 16.98 14.93
N SER A 27 -58.64 18.19 14.93
CA SER A 27 -58.47 19.19 16.03
C SER A 27 -57.81 18.87 17.40
N LEU A 28 -56.75 19.65 17.68
CA LEU A 28 -56.48 20.52 18.85
C LEU A 28 -56.96 20.11 20.26
N CYS A 29 -56.03 20.14 21.26
CA CYS A 29 -56.19 20.87 22.53
C CYS A 29 -54.91 20.92 23.40
N LEU A 30 -54.72 22.08 24.06
CA LEU A 30 -53.65 22.54 24.95
C LEU A 30 -53.80 21.96 26.39
N SER A 31 -52.76 21.88 27.23
CA SER A 31 -52.31 22.90 28.23
C SER A 31 -51.65 22.21 29.46
N PRO A 32 -51.20 22.87 30.55
CA PRO A 32 -50.14 23.89 30.67
C PRO A 32 -49.16 23.65 31.87
N SER A 33 -48.02 24.32 31.91
CA SER A 33 -47.56 25.05 33.12
C SER A 33 -46.36 25.96 32.78
N LEU A 34 -46.60 27.25 32.93
CA LEU A 34 -45.68 28.35 32.71
C LEU A 34 -45.84 29.27 33.91
N CYS A 35 -44.76 29.55 34.64
CA CYS A 35 -44.65 30.71 35.54
C CYS A 35 -43.19 31.20 35.58
N LEU A 36 -42.97 32.33 34.92
CA LEU A 36 -41.82 33.25 34.98
C LEU A 36 -41.86 34.05 36.30
N SER A 37 -40.78 34.71 36.73
CA SER A 37 -40.44 36.12 36.39
C SER A 37 -39.53 36.72 37.49
N PRO A 38 -39.09 38.01 37.49
CA PRO A 38 -39.09 39.06 36.44
C PRO A 38 -37.70 39.76 36.28
N SER A 39 -37.41 40.39 35.13
CA SER A 39 -37.51 41.85 35.02
C SER A 39 -37.75 42.32 33.58
N LEU A 40 -38.58 43.36 33.46
CA LEU A 40 -39.37 43.79 32.31
C LEU A 40 -39.23 45.31 32.16
N CYS A 41 -39.18 45.83 30.92
CA CYS A 41 -39.60 47.18 30.44
C CYS A 41 -39.31 47.25 28.91
N LEU A 42 -40.25 46.95 28.00
CA LEU A 42 -41.28 47.80 27.33
C LEU A 42 -40.69 48.92 26.42
N SER A 43 -40.54 48.75 25.08
CA SER A 43 -41.52 48.83 23.92
C SER A 43 -41.70 50.26 23.34
N PRO A 44 -42.34 50.56 22.16
CA PRO A 44 -42.84 49.74 21.03
C PRO A 44 -42.52 50.31 19.60
N SER A 45 -42.73 49.56 18.50
CA SER A 45 -43.86 49.79 17.56
C SER A 45 -44.03 48.64 16.54
N LEU A 46 -45.27 48.16 16.45
CA LEU A 46 -45.82 47.19 15.47
C LEU A 46 -46.14 47.86 14.12
N CYS A 47 -46.23 47.09 13.03
CA CYS A 47 -47.45 47.01 12.18
C CYS A 47 -47.41 45.89 11.11
N LEU A 48 -48.39 45.00 11.26
CA LEU A 48 -49.15 44.09 10.36
C LEU A 48 -48.94 44.09 8.82
N SER A 49 -48.94 42.87 8.24
CA SER A 49 -49.13 42.52 6.80
C SER A 49 -50.63 42.38 6.44
N PRO A 50 -51.07 42.47 5.14
CA PRO A 50 -51.24 41.27 4.28
C PRO A 50 -51.08 41.55 2.74
N SER A 51 -50.66 40.65 1.84
CA SER A 51 -51.48 39.63 1.13
C SER A 51 -50.89 39.28 -0.27
N LEU A 52 -51.11 38.04 -0.77
CA LEU A 52 -51.07 37.51 -2.17
C LEU A 52 -49.71 37.51 -2.96
N CYS A 53 -49.34 36.57 -3.85
CA CYS A 53 -49.87 35.33 -4.41
C CYS A 53 -48.77 34.62 -5.26
N LEU A 54 -48.80 33.27 -5.28
CA LEU A 54 -48.52 32.28 -6.36
C LEU A 54 -47.36 32.45 -7.40
N SER A 55 -46.58 31.35 -7.51
CA SER A 55 -45.68 30.82 -8.58
C SER A 55 -46.19 30.97 -10.05
N PRO A 56 -45.48 30.57 -11.16
CA PRO A 56 -44.30 29.67 -11.33
C PRO A 56 -43.23 30.18 -12.36
N SER A 57 -42.08 29.55 -12.63
CA SER A 57 -41.90 28.49 -13.64
C SER A 57 -40.41 28.32 -14.03
N LEU A 58 -40.03 27.08 -14.34
CA LEU A 58 -38.79 26.66 -15.02
C LEU A 58 -38.59 27.37 -16.38
N CYS A 59 -37.34 27.56 -16.81
CA CYS A 59 -36.84 27.18 -18.16
C CYS A 59 -35.29 27.22 -18.25
N LEU A 60 -34.69 26.05 -18.55
CA LEU A 60 -33.67 25.71 -19.57
C LEU A 60 -32.99 26.89 -20.32
N SER A 61 -31.70 26.95 -20.69
CA SER A 61 -30.56 26.01 -20.73
C SER A 61 -29.31 26.80 -21.27
N PRO A 62 -28.20 26.23 -21.82
CA PRO A 62 -26.81 26.64 -21.55
C PRO A 62 -26.16 27.51 -22.66
N SER A 63 -25.06 28.23 -22.35
CA SER A 63 -23.92 28.43 -23.28
C SER A 63 -22.81 29.36 -22.75
N LEU A 64 -21.57 28.85 -22.90
CA LEU A 64 -20.28 29.53 -23.15
C LEU A 64 -19.89 30.83 -22.43
N CYS A 65 -18.83 30.68 -21.61
CA CYS A 65 -17.56 31.41 -21.60
C CYS A 65 -17.47 32.80 -22.27
N LEU A 66 -17.00 33.80 -21.50
CA LEU A 66 -15.71 34.50 -21.68
C LEU A 66 -15.59 35.66 -20.67
N SER A 67 -14.54 35.60 -19.84
CA SER A 67 -13.92 36.72 -19.09
C SER A 67 -13.55 37.89 -20.02
N PRO A 68 -13.31 39.16 -19.57
CA PRO A 68 -12.42 39.49 -18.44
C PRO A 68 -12.72 40.79 -17.64
N SER A 69 -11.82 41.07 -16.68
CA SER A 69 -11.50 42.36 -16.03
C SER A 69 -12.15 42.73 -14.68
N LEU A 70 -11.37 42.44 -13.62
CA LEU A 70 -10.94 43.35 -12.55
C LEU A 70 -11.53 44.78 -12.55
N CYS A 71 -12.03 45.21 -11.37
CA CYS A 71 -11.73 46.54 -10.81
C CYS A 71 -11.93 46.57 -9.28
N LEU A 72 -11.02 47.28 -8.62
CA LEU A 72 -10.78 47.38 -7.18
C LEU A 72 -11.74 48.37 -6.46
N SER A 73 -11.93 48.11 -5.16
CA SER A 73 -12.63 48.86 -4.09
C SER A 73 -12.18 50.33 -3.87
N PRO A 74 -12.89 51.14 -3.03
CA PRO A 74 -12.36 51.37 -1.66
C PRO A 74 -13.40 51.75 -0.57
N SER A 75 -13.17 51.37 0.69
CA SER A 75 -13.08 52.26 1.89
C SER A 75 -13.19 51.50 3.22
N LEU A 76 -12.39 51.94 4.18
CA LEU A 76 -11.92 51.27 5.40
C LEU A 76 -12.07 52.28 6.56
N CYS A 77 -12.58 51.89 7.73
CA CYS A 77 -12.61 52.73 8.95
C CYS A 77 -12.33 51.94 10.25
N LEU A 78 -11.04 51.93 10.65
CA LEU A 78 -10.40 52.26 11.95
C LEU A 78 -11.01 51.90 13.35
N SER A 79 -10.41 50.90 14.03
CA SER A 79 -9.58 50.87 15.31
C SER A 79 -10.02 51.63 16.60
N PRO A 80 -9.55 51.35 17.87
CA PRO A 80 -8.16 51.02 18.33
C PRO A 80 -7.98 50.00 19.51
N SER A 81 -6.83 49.32 19.69
CA SER A 81 -5.67 49.81 20.47
C SER A 81 -4.29 49.18 20.14
N LEU A 82 -3.33 50.10 19.86
CA LEU A 82 -1.85 50.18 19.91
C LEU A 82 -1.02 49.15 20.76
N CYS A 83 0.26 48.78 20.54
CA CYS A 83 1.43 49.48 19.91
C CYS A 83 2.74 48.63 19.72
N LEU A 84 3.48 48.89 18.60
CA LEU A 84 4.97 49.08 18.34
C LEU A 84 6.02 47.95 18.56
N SER A 85 7.10 47.73 17.77
CA SER A 85 7.76 48.24 16.53
C SER A 85 9.14 47.50 16.32
N PRO A 86 10.09 47.80 15.36
CA PRO A 86 10.07 48.38 13.99
C PRO A 86 10.96 47.63 12.92
N SER A 87 10.62 47.74 11.62
CA SER A 87 11.55 48.23 10.55
C SER A 87 10.87 48.25 9.16
N LEU A 88 10.83 49.45 8.59
CA LEU A 88 10.32 49.82 7.25
C LEU A 88 11.32 49.50 6.13
N CYS A 89 10.83 49.26 4.90
CA CYS A 89 10.91 50.21 3.77
C CYS A 89 10.25 49.68 2.46
N LEU A 90 9.40 50.51 1.87
CA LEU A 90 8.78 50.41 0.53
C LEU A 90 9.80 50.82 -0.56
N SER A 91 9.74 50.33 -1.80
CA SER A 91 9.04 51.00 -2.92
C SER A 91 9.31 50.30 -4.28
N PRO A 92 8.53 50.61 -5.36
CA PRO A 92 8.20 49.71 -6.48
C PRO A 92 8.85 50.05 -7.83
N SER A 93 8.85 49.11 -8.78
CA SER A 93 8.97 49.44 -10.21
C SER A 93 8.21 48.46 -11.13
N LEU A 94 7.09 48.94 -11.65
CA LEU A 94 6.44 48.50 -12.88
C LEU A 94 7.38 48.75 -14.08
N CYS A 95 7.49 47.80 -15.01
CA CYS A 95 7.88 48.06 -16.39
C CYS A 95 7.07 47.15 -17.32
N LEU A 96 6.29 47.77 -18.22
CA LEU A 96 5.56 47.15 -19.31
C LEU A 96 6.30 47.41 -20.64
N SER A 97 6.31 46.38 -21.49
CA SER A 97 6.39 46.39 -22.97
C SER A 97 7.78 46.49 -23.66
N PRO A 98 7.89 46.25 -24.99
CA PRO A 98 7.91 44.92 -25.65
C PRO A 98 9.13 44.76 -26.59
N SER A 99 9.60 43.53 -26.88
CA SER A 99 10.45 43.32 -28.08
C SER A 99 10.45 41.88 -28.60
N LEU A 100 9.99 41.77 -29.84
CA LEU A 100 10.23 40.67 -30.76
C LEU A 100 11.67 40.82 -31.30
N CYS A 101 12.56 39.86 -31.06
CA CYS A 101 13.79 39.69 -31.85
C CYS A 101 14.19 38.22 -31.89
N LEU A 102 14.20 37.67 -33.11
CA LEU A 102 14.78 36.38 -33.46
C LEU A 102 16.32 36.41 -33.33
N SER A 103 16.86 35.22 -33.11
CA SER A 103 18.22 34.73 -33.42
C SER A 103 19.23 34.59 -32.27
N LEU A 104 19.67 33.33 -32.14
CA LEU A 104 20.95 32.80 -31.65
C LEU A 104 21.28 32.92 -30.15
N LEU A 105 21.35 31.73 -29.53
CA LEU A 105 22.20 31.34 -28.40
C LEU A 105 22.48 32.43 -27.33
N SER A 106 21.66 32.48 -26.27
CA SER A 106 22.15 32.98 -24.99
C SER A 106 21.44 32.31 -23.82
N VAL A 107 22.26 31.82 -22.89
CA VAL A 107 21.90 31.14 -21.66
C VAL A 107 21.51 32.19 -20.62
N CYS A 108 20.24 32.22 -20.20
CA CYS A 108 19.79 33.04 -19.07
C CYS A 108 20.02 32.29 -17.76
N LEU A 109 21.07 32.67 -17.02
CA LEU A 109 21.33 32.20 -15.66
C LEU A 109 20.56 33.10 -14.67
N LEU A 110 19.43 32.64 -14.13
CA LEU A 110 18.72 33.34 -13.06
C LEU A 110 19.21 32.81 -11.70
N LEU A 111 19.98 33.63 -10.98
CA LEU A 111 20.50 33.35 -9.65
C LEU A 111 19.50 33.88 -8.60
N SER A 112 18.54 33.05 -8.16
CA SER A 112 17.76 33.37 -6.96
C SER A 112 18.49 32.81 -5.73
N VAL A 113 19.19 33.70 -5.01
CA VAL A 113 19.79 33.40 -3.71
C VAL A 113 18.67 33.23 -2.68
N CYS A 114 18.24 32.00 -2.43
CA CYS A 114 17.44 31.68 -1.25
C CYS A 114 18.40 31.49 -0.07
N LEU A 115 18.21 32.29 0.98
CA LEU A 115 18.92 32.17 2.26
C LEU A 115 18.39 30.95 3.04
N LEU A 116 18.71 29.75 2.57
CA LEU A 116 18.57 28.48 3.27
C LEU A 116 19.87 27.70 3.03
N LEU A 117 20.47 27.22 4.12
CA LEU A 117 21.79 26.61 4.17
C LEU A 117 21.79 25.23 3.47
N SER A 118 21.77 25.20 2.14
CA SER A 118 22.15 24.03 1.34
C SER A 118 22.41 24.43 -0.12
N VAL A 119 23.67 24.45 -0.52
CA VAL A 119 24.10 24.60 -1.92
C VAL A 119 23.81 23.28 -2.65
N CYS A 120 22.76 23.25 -3.47
CA CYS A 120 22.55 22.15 -4.42
C CYS A 120 23.21 22.53 -5.76
N LEU A 121 24.42 22.01 -5.98
CA LEU A 121 25.13 22.14 -7.26
C LEU A 121 24.64 21.03 -8.20
N LEU A 122 23.53 21.25 -8.91
CA LEU A 122 23.11 20.40 -10.03
C LEU A 122 23.77 20.94 -11.32
N LEU A 123 24.88 20.33 -11.72
CA LEU A 123 25.48 20.55 -13.04
C LEU A 123 24.71 19.69 -14.07
N SER A 124 23.70 20.26 -14.72
CA SER A 124 23.12 19.69 -15.94
C SER A 124 23.82 20.32 -17.15
N VAL A 125 24.87 19.68 -17.66
CA VAL A 125 25.52 20.10 -18.91
C VAL A 125 24.89 19.32 -20.06
N CYS A 126 24.08 20.00 -20.86
CA CYS A 126 23.61 19.51 -22.16
C CYS A 126 24.63 19.94 -23.23
N LEU A 127 25.41 19.01 -23.78
CA LEU A 127 26.24 19.26 -24.97
C LEU A 127 25.54 18.77 -26.24
N PRO A 128 25.39 19.59 -27.28
CA PRO A 128 24.93 19.13 -28.58
C PRO A 128 26.07 18.43 -29.34
N SER A 129 25.68 17.44 -30.12
CA SER A 129 26.52 16.60 -30.96
C SER A 129 27.20 17.38 -32.09
N SER A 130 28.51 17.57 -32.00
CA SER A 130 29.52 17.48 -33.07
C SER A 130 30.79 18.25 -32.69
N VAL A 131 31.95 17.63 -32.95
CA VAL A 131 33.30 18.19 -33.22
C VAL A 131 34.37 17.34 -32.54
N SER A 132 35.29 16.89 -33.39
CA SER A 132 36.36 15.92 -33.16
C SER A 132 37.60 16.50 -32.45
N SER A 133 38.30 15.60 -31.77
CA SER A 133 39.76 15.57 -31.50
C SER A 133 40.47 16.82 -30.95
N VAL A 134 40.72 16.83 -29.63
CA VAL A 134 42.00 17.31 -29.05
C VAL A 134 42.34 16.43 -27.83
N CYS A 135 43.57 15.90 -27.81
CA CYS A 135 44.13 15.03 -26.77
C CYS A 135 44.77 15.84 -25.62
N LEU A 136 44.69 15.33 -24.37
CA LEU A 136 45.69 15.30 -23.27
C LEU A 136 45.00 14.98 -21.90
N PRO A 137 45.70 14.47 -20.85
CA PRO A 137 45.79 13.04 -20.56
C PRO A 137 45.11 12.56 -19.24
N SER A 138 44.80 11.25 -19.25
CA SER A 138 44.68 10.30 -18.13
C SER A 138 43.82 10.64 -16.91
N LEU A 139 42.53 10.28 -16.98
CA LEU A 139 41.82 9.64 -15.86
C LEU A 139 41.00 8.47 -16.42
N SER A 140 41.43 7.25 -16.13
CA SER A 140 40.81 6.02 -16.61
C SER A 140 39.53 5.70 -15.84
N LEU A 141 38.38 5.96 -16.44
CA LEU A 141 37.10 5.34 -16.08
C LEU A 141 36.59 4.62 -17.33
N SER A 142 36.78 3.30 -17.34
CA SER A 142 36.32 2.41 -18.39
C SER A 142 34.80 2.38 -18.43
N VAL A 143 34.20 3.14 -19.35
CA VAL A 143 32.80 3.00 -19.75
C VAL A 143 32.72 1.86 -20.76
N LEU A 144 32.41 0.66 -20.27
CA LEU A 144 32.05 -0.47 -21.12
C LEU A 144 30.53 -0.43 -21.36
N SER A 145 30.14 -0.03 -22.56
CA SER A 145 28.89 -0.36 -23.27
C SER A 145 27.64 -0.65 -22.41
N LEU A 146 26.80 0.37 -22.19
CA LEU A 146 25.42 0.16 -21.74
C LEU A 146 24.54 -0.22 -22.95
N SER A 147 24.39 -1.51 -23.20
CA SER A 147 23.29 -2.03 -24.00
C SER A 147 22.02 -2.00 -23.13
N VAL A 148 21.16 -1.00 -23.34
CA VAL A 148 19.89 -0.86 -22.63
C VAL A 148 18.97 -2.01 -23.01
N SER A 149 18.87 -3.00 -22.12
CA SER A 149 17.86 -4.05 -22.16
C SER A 149 16.73 -3.64 -21.20
N PHE A 150 15.65 -3.10 -21.78
CA PHE A 150 14.39 -2.79 -21.10
C PHE A 150 13.80 -4.08 -20.50
N SER A 151 13.77 -4.22 -19.16
CA SER A 151 12.76 -5.01 -18.41
C SER A 151 13.02 -5.13 -16.88
N LEU A 152 14.10 -4.62 -16.28
CA LEU A 152 14.42 -4.94 -14.88
C LEU A 152 14.60 -3.69 -13.98
N CYS A 153 13.92 -3.72 -12.83
CA CYS A 153 14.19 -2.93 -11.62
C CYS A 153 13.85 -1.42 -11.57
N LEU A 154 12.63 -1.01 -11.95
CA LEU A 154 12.11 0.28 -11.43
C LEU A 154 11.66 0.19 -9.96
N SER A 155 11.29 -0.99 -9.45
CA SER A 155 10.90 -1.14 -8.04
C SER A 155 12.11 -0.95 -7.09
N SER A 156 13.21 -1.69 -7.31
CA SER A 156 14.38 -1.61 -6.42
C SER A 156 15.06 -0.23 -6.43
N LEU A 157 15.09 0.48 -7.58
CA LEU A 157 15.67 1.82 -7.66
C LEU A 157 14.83 2.85 -6.87
N CYS A 158 13.50 2.77 -6.93
CA CYS A 158 12.58 3.65 -6.19
C CYS A 158 12.66 3.47 -4.67
N LEU A 159 12.84 2.23 -4.16
CA LEU A 159 12.86 2.01 -2.70
C LEU A 159 14.17 2.46 -2.04
N SER A 160 15.31 2.40 -2.74
CA SER A 160 16.57 2.94 -2.22
C SER A 160 16.57 4.47 -2.10
N LEU A 161 15.86 5.16 -3.01
CA LEU A 161 15.59 6.60 -2.96
C LEU A 161 14.61 6.98 -1.84
N LEU A 162 13.64 6.12 -1.50
CA LEU A 162 12.66 6.36 -0.44
C LEU A 162 13.32 6.45 0.95
N CYS A 163 14.26 5.55 1.26
CA CYS A 163 15.05 5.65 2.50
C CYS A 163 15.85 6.96 2.56
N LEU A 164 16.41 7.41 1.43
CA LEU A 164 17.21 8.64 1.39
C LEU A 164 16.34 9.90 1.53
N SER A 165 15.15 9.93 0.94
CA SER A 165 14.24 11.09 1.01
C SER A 165 13.58 11.25 2.38
N LEU A 166 13.24 10.15 3.06
CA LEU A 166 12.64 10.19 4.40
C LEU A 166 13.66 10.55 5.49
N CYS A 167 14.94 10.23 5.30
CA CYS A 167 16.02 10.70 6.18
C CYS A 167 16.26 12.23 6.10
N LEU A 168 15.79 12.90 5.03
CA LEU A 168 15.90 14.35 4.84
C LEU A 168 14.72 15.15 5.44
N SER A 169 13.79 14.49 6.14
CA SER A 169 12.74 15.12 6.95
C SER A 169 13.04 14.95 8.45
N PRO A 170 13.91 15.79 9.07
CA PRO A 170 14.43 15.57 10.42
C PRO A 170 13.46 15.99 11.54
N SER A 171 12.21 16.29 11.21
CA SER A 171 11.29 16.98 12.12
C SER A 171 9.87 16.46 11.95
N LEU A 172 9.51 15.36 12.61
CA LEU A 172 8.10 15.02 12.86
C LEU A 172 7.79 13.93 13.91
N CYS A 173 8.71 13.51 14.78
CA CYS A 173 8.34 12.62 15.90
C CYS A 173 8.89 13.15 17.23
N LEU A 174 8.03 13.87 17.96
CA LEU A 174 8.26 14.42 19.31
C LEU A 174 7.48 13.65 20.39
N SER A 175 7.01 12.43 20.10
CA SER A 175 6.18 11.60 21.00
C SER A 175 6.58 10.11 20.95
N PRO A 176 6.28 9.30 21.99
CA PRO A 176 6.64 7.87 22.09
C PRO A 176 5.84 6.95 21.14
N SER A 177 5.59 7.40 19.91
CA SER A 177 4.86 6.69 18.85
C SER A 177 5.82 5.93 17.93
N LEU A 178 5.45 4.72 17.50
CA LEU A 178 6.13 4.05 16.39
C LEU A 178 5.74 4.79 15.10
N CYS A 179 6.65 5.63 14.64
CA CYS A 179 6.49 6.41 13.42
C CYS A 179 6.98 5.63 12.17
N ILE A 180 7.34 6.36 11.12
CA ILE A 180 7.98 5.89 9.90
C ILE A 180 9.16 4.96 10.22
N GLY A 181 9.20 3.78 9.58
CA GLY A 181 10.37 2.90 9.57
C GLY A 181 10.09 1.41 9.84
N MET A 182 8.85 1.05 10.20
CA MET A 182 8.38 -0.33 10.39
C MET A 182 7.08 -0.59 9.62
N ASP A 183 6.57 -1.82 9.69
CA ASP A 183 5.44 -2.33 8.90
C ASP A 183 4.14 -1.53 9.12
N SER A 184 3.90 -1.01 10.34
CA SER A 184 2.74 -0.17 10.64
C SER A 184 3.09 1.05 11.47
N SER A 185 2.29 2.11 11.35
CA SER A 185 2.29 3.22 12.28
C SER A 185 1.51 2.88 13.54
N VAL A 186 2.01 3.27 14.72
CA VAL A 186 1.31 3.15 16.00
C VAL A 186 1.20 4.53 16.65
N THR A 187 -0.01 5.06 16.69
CA THR A 187 -0.29 6.41 17.19
C THR A 187 -1.19 6.37 18.42
N PRO A 188 -0.69 6.73 19.62
CA PRO A 188 -1.53 6.84 20.81
C PRO A 188 -2.66 7.83 20.59
N LEU A 189 -3.89 7.43 20.90
CA LEU A 189 -5.07 8.28 20.81
C LEU A 189 -5.27 9.10 22.08
N ARG A 190 -6.04 10.18 21.97
CA ARG A 190 -6.43 11.03 23.11
C ARG A 190 -7.37 10.31 24.09
N HIS A 191 -7.91 9.16 23.70
CA HIS A 191 -8.97 8.45 24.42
C HIS A 191 -8.48 7.12 24.99
N GLY A 192 -8.67 6.92 26.29
CA GLY A 192 -8.77 5.60 26.92
C GLY A 192 -7.59 4.64 26.77
N GLY A 193 -6.36 5.13 26.59
CA GLY A 193 -5.18 4.27 26.40
C GLY A 193 -5.16 3.52 25.06
N LEU A 194 -6.04 3.89 24.13
CA LEU A 194 -6.13 3.29 22.80
C LEU A 194 -4.99 3.79 21.91
N SER A 195 -4.58 2.96 20.96
CA SER A 195 -3.67 3.31 19.89
C SER A 195 -4.30 3.02 18.53
N LEU A 196 -4.10 3.92 17.58
CA LEU A 196 -4.40 3.70 16.18
C LEU A 196 -3.23 2.95 15.56
N VAL A 197 -3.48 1.77 15.02
CA VAL A 197 -2.51 1.02 14.22
C VAL A 197 -2.98 1.00 12.78
N GLN A 198 -2.14 1.51 11.88
CA GLN A 198 -2.51 1.68 10.48
C GLN A 198 -1.33 1.45 9.56
N THR A 199 -1.63 0.83 8.42
CA THR A 199 -0.69 0.60 7.31
C THR A 199 -1.37 0.85 5.95
N THR A 200 -0.56 1.04 4.92
CA THR A 200 -0.98 1.11 3.53
C THR A 200 0.05 0.44 2.64
N ASP A 201 -0.41 -0.33 1.66
CA ASP A 201 0.47 -0.87 0.61
C ASP A 201 -0.29 -1.00 -0.71
N PHE A 202 0.44 -0.96 -1.82
CA PHE A 202 -0.09 -1.14 -3.16
C PHE A 202 1.01 -1.59 -4.12
N PHE A 203 0.63 -2.38 -5.11
CA PHE A 203 1.56 -2.88 -6.12
C PHE A 203 0.84 -3.16 -7.45
N TYR A 204 1.62 -3.64 -8.41
CA TYR A 204 1.16 -3.93 -9.77
C TYR A 204 0.72 -5.39 -9.89
N PRO A 205 -0.19 -5.74 -10.82
CA PRO A 205 -0.60 -7.11 -11.05
C PRO A 205 0.58 -8.06 -11.28
N LEU A 206 0.56 -9.18 -10.57
CA LEU A 206 1.58 -10.23 -10.65
C LEU A 206 1.03 -11.52 -11.25
N VAL A 207 -0.28 -11.73 -11.15
CA VAL A 207 -0.97 -12.94 -11.58
C VAL A 207 -2.05 -12.59 -12.58
N ASP A 208 -2.35 -13.51 -13.50
CA ASP A 208 -3.28 -13.26 -14.60
C ASP A 208 -4.74 -13.44 -14.18
N ASP A 209 -5.00 -14.20 -13.11
CA ASP A 209 -6.32 -14.34 -12.51
C ASP A 209 -6.66 -13.07 -11.69
N PRO A 210 -7.63 -12.24 -12.13
CA PRO A 210 -7.99 -11.02 -11.44
C PRO A 210 -8.57 -11.26 -10.05
N TYR A 211 -9.31 -12.35 -9.83
CA TYR A 211 -9.90 -12.66 -8.53
C TYR A 211 -8.80 -12.94 -7.52
N MET A 212 -7.87 -13.81 -7.89
CA MET A 212 -6.70 -14.13 -7.06
C MET A 212 -5.81 -12.90 -6.85
N MET A 213 -5.64 -12.06 -7.87
CA MET A 213 -4.91 -10.80 -7.75
C MET A 213 -5.53 -9.87 -6.68
N GLY A 214 -6.86 -9.79 -6.64
CA GLY A 214 -7.60 -9.08 -5.61
C GLY A 214 -7.37 -9.64 -4.20
N LYS A 215 -7.43 -10.97 -4.05
CA LYS A 215 -7.12 -11.64 -2.78
C LYS A 215 -5.69 -11.35 -2.33
N ILE A 216 -4.71 -11.50 -3.22
CA ILE A 216 -3.29 -11.25 -2.90
C ILE A 216 -3.07 -9.80 -2.46
N ALA A 217 -3.71 -8.83 -3.12
CA ALA A 217 -3.59 -7.43 -2.74
C ALA A 217 -4.16 -7.15 -1.35
N CYS A 218 -5.34 -7.70 -1.03
CA CYS A 218 -5.92 -7.59 0.32
C CYS A 218 -5.02 -8.26 1.37
N ALA A 219 -4.51 -9.46 1.10
CA ALA A 219 -3.61 -10.19 1.99
C ALA A 219 -2.33 -9.42 2.28
N ASN A 220 -1.77 -8.76 1.25
CA ASN A 220 -0.58 -7.94 1.38
C ASN A 220 -0.82 -6.72 2.28
N VAL A 221 -1.91 -5.97 2.06
CA VAL A 221 -2.26 -4.80 2.89
C VAL A 221 -2.48 -5.19 4.36
N LEU A 222 -3.12 -6.33 4.62
CA LEU A 222 -3.35 -6.81 6.00
C LEU A 222 -2.08 -7.38 6.65
N SER A 223 -1.07 -7.77 5.87
CA SER A 223 0.13 -8.44 6.34
C SER A 223 0.92 -7.61 7.37
N ASP A 224 1.00 -6.30 7.13
CA ASP A 224 1.67 -5.35 8.03
C ASP A 224 0.99 -5.23 9.40
N LEU A 225 -0.34 -5.26 9.47
CA LEU A 225 -1.05 -5.31 10.76
C LEU A 225 -0.72 -6.61 11.49
N TYR A 226 -0.72 -7.73 10.76
CA TYR A 226 -0.37 -9.04 11.32
C TYR A 226 1.08 -9.12 11.80
N ALA A 227 2.01 -8.39 11.17
CA ALA A 227 3.40 -8.28 11.64
C ALA A 227 3.49 -7.62 13.03
N MET A 228 2.55 -6.74 13.37
CA MET A 228 2.41 -6.15 14.71
C MET A 228 1.66 -7.05 15.69
N GLY A 229 1.33 -8.29 15.34
CA GLY A 229 0.56 -9.20 16.20
C GLY A 229 -0.92 -8.84 16.33
N VAL A 230 -1.39 -7.80 15.64
CA VAL A 230 -2.79 -7.38 15.62
C VAL A 230 -3.59 -8.41 14.82
N THR A 231 -4.66 -8.98 15.38
CA THR A 231 -5.45 -10.03 14.69
C THR A 231 -6.73 -9.52 14.05
N GLU A 232 -7.23 -8.37 14.49
CA GLU A 232 -8.47 -7.76 14.05
C GLU A 232 -8.18 -6.51 13.22
N CYS A 233 -9.00 -6.28 12.20
CA CYS A 233 -8.94 -5.08 11.37
C CYS A 233 -10.32 -4.43 11.41
N ASP A 234 -10.41 -3.22 11.96
CA ASP A 234 -11.70 -2.54 12.11
C ASP A 234 -12.23 -2.04 10.76
N ASN A 235 -11.32 -1.61 9.87
CA ASN A 235 -11.72 -1.04 8.59
C ASN A 235 -10.63 -1.15 7.52
N MET A 236 -11.06 -1.43 6.28
CA MET A 236 -10.21 -1.31 5.10
C MET A 236 -10.71 -0.24 4.12
N LEU A 237 -9.76 0.41 3.44
CA LEU A 237 -10.00 1.21 2.24
C LEU A 237 -9.28 0.57 1.06
N MET A 238 -9.89 0.59 -0.13
CA MET A 238 -9.29 0.06 -1.35
C MET A 238 -8.69 1.17 -2.22
N LEU A 239 -7.47 0.98 -2.69
CA LEU A 239 -6.78 1.88 -3.62
C LEU A 239 -6.65 1.19 -4.97
N LEU A 240 -7.20 1.81 -6.02
CA LEU A 240 -7.28 1.21 -7.35
C LEU A 240 -6.86 2.21 -8.44
N GLY A 241 -5.87 1.84 -9.25
CA GLY A 241 -5.53 2.54 -10.49
C GLY A 241 -5.94 1.70 -11.68
N VAL A 242 -6.91 2.14 -12.48
CA VAL A 242 -7.37 1.45 -13.68
C VAL A 242 -6.47 1.80 -14.86
N SER A 243 -5.92 0.79 -15.54
CA SER A 243 -5.02 1.03 -16.68
C SER A 243 -5.76 1.70 -17.84
N ASN A 244 -5.22 2.81 -18.35
CA ASN A 244 -5.70 3.47 -19.57
C ASN A 244 -5.40 2.68 -20.86
N LYS A 245 -4.74 1.52 -20.75
CA LYS A 245 -4.47 0.61 -21.87
C LYS A 245 -5.51 -0.49 -22.03
N MET A 246 -6.34 -0.72 -21.01
CA MET A 246 -7.46 -1.66 -21.10
C MET A 246 -8.58 -1.04 -21.92
N THR A 247 -9.19 -1.84 -22.79
CA THR A 247 -10.47 -1.48 -23.41
C THR A 247 -11.57 -1.42 -22.36
N ASP A 248 -12.67 -0.71 -22.66
CA ASP A 248 -13.83 -0.64 -21.75
C ASP A 248 -14.37 -2.05 -21.40
N LYS A 249 -14.38 -2.96 -22.38
CA LYS A 249 -14.83 -4.35 -22.18
C LYS A 249 -13.92 -5.13 -21.23
N GLU A 250 -12.61 -5.01 -21.39
CA GLU A 250 -11.65 -5.66 -20.50
C GLU A 250 -11.75 -5.08 -19.09
N ARG A 251 -11.83 -3.75 -18.96
CA ARG A 251 -12.00 -3.08 -17.67
C ARG A 251 -13.25 -3.56 -16.94
N ASP A 252 -14.39 -3.61 -17.63
CA ASP A 252 -15.69 -3.94 -17.04
C ASP A 252 -15.79 -5.43 -16.61
N VAL A 253 -14.84 -6.26 -17.04
CA VAL A 253 -14.68 -7.65 -16.58
C VAL A 253 -13.62 -7.75 -15.48
N VAL A 254 -12.41 -7.26 -15.74
CA VAL A 254 -11.24 -7.45 -14.87
C VAL A 254 -11.41 -6.73 -13.53
N VAL A 255 -11.85 -5.47 -13.56
CA VAL A 255 -11.94 -4.64 -12.34
C VAL A 255 -12.95 -5.19 -11.34
N PRO A 256 -14.21 -5.52 -11.72
CA PRO A 256 -15.17 -6.07 -10.76
C PRO A 256 -14.75 -7.41 -10.15
N ILE A 257 -14.11 -8.29 -10.94
CA ILE A 257 -13.64 -9.58 -10.44
C ILE A 257 -12.50 -9.38 -9.43
N MET A 258 -11.59 -8.46 -9.72
CA MET A 258 -10.49 -8.13 -8.82
C MET A 258 -10.97 -7.46 -7.52
N MET A 259 -11.93 -6.54 -7.61
CA MET A 259 -12.57 -5.95 -6.43
C MET A 259 -13.31 -7.02 -5.59
N ARG A 260 -13.95 -8.00 -6.24
CA ARG A 260 -14.60 -9.12 -5.56
C ARG A 260 -13.59 -9.97 -4.78
N GLY A 261 -12.46 -10.32 -5.39
CA GLY A 261 -11.40 -11.05 -4.68
C GLY A 261 -10.88 -10.30 -3.46
N PHE A 262 -10.67 -8.98 -3.57
CA PHE A 262 -10.27 -8.15 -2.43
C PHE A 262 -11.33 -8.16 -1.33
N LYS A 263 -12.60 -7.97 -1.69
CA LYS A 263 -13.74 -7.96 -0.76
C LYS A 263 -13.89 -9.30 -0.03
N ASP A 264 -13.87 -10.41 -0.76
CA ASP A 264 -14.07 -11.74 -0.17
C ASP A 264 -12.95 -12.09 0.82
N LEU A 265 -11.69 -11.72 0.52
CA LEU A 265 -10.61 -11.94 1.49
C LEU A 265 -10.71 -10.99 2.70
N ALA A 266 -11.20 -9.76 2.53
CA ALA A 266 -11.47 -8.87 3.66
C ALA A 266 -12.55 -9.48 4.59
N GLU A 267 -13.59 -10.09 4.02
CA GLU A 267 -14.60 -10.84 4.78
C GLU A 267 -14.00 -12.05 5.50
N ASP A 268 -13.13 -12.84 4.84
CA ASP A 268 -12.37 -13.93 5.46
C ASP A 268 -11.50 -13.43 6.65
N ALA A 269 -10.96 -12.20 6.53
CA ALA A 269 -10.19 -11.54 7.59
C ALA A 269 -11.07 -10.99 8.73
N GLY A 270 -12.40 -11.05 8.62
CA GLY A 270 -13.33 -10.51 9.60
C GLY A 270 -13.50 -8.99 9.54
N THR A 271 -13.19 -8.37 8.40
CA THR A 271 -13.30 -6.93 8.19
C THR A 271 -14.11 -6.61 6.92
N GLN A 272 -14.28 -5.33 6.63
CA GLN A 272 -15.00 -4.85 5.46
C GLN A 272 -14.27 -3.70 4.77
N VAL A 273 -14.49 -3.59 3.46
CA VAL A 273 -14.05 -2.44 2.66
C VAL A 273 -15.16 -1.40 2.67
N SER A 274 -14.97 -0.30 3.40
CA SER A 274 -15.99 0.75 3.57
C SER A 274 -15.88 1.92 2.60
N GLY A 275 -14.78 1.97 1.84
CA GLY A 275 -14.51 3.05 0.91
C GLY A 275 -13.20 2.83 0.15
N GLY A 276 -12.76 3.85 -0.55
CA GLY A 276 -11.57 3.78 -1.37
C GLY A 276 -11.50 4.88 -2.40
N GLN A 277 -10.46 4.84 -3.22
CA GLN A 277 -10.28 5.75 -4.34
C GLN A 277 -9.91 4.96 -5.59
N THR A 278 -10.59 5.27 -6.69
CA THR A 278 -10.28 4.72 -8.02
C THR A 278 -9.90 5.84 -8.96
N VAL A 279 -8.76 5.70 -9.66
CA VAL A 279 -8.26 6.68 -10.64
C VAL A 279 -7.84 5.99 -11.94
N VAL A 280 -7.80 6.73 -13.03
CA VAL A 280 -7.17 6.26 -14.28
C VAL A 280 -5.66 6.43 -14.16
N ASN A 281 -4.90 5.40 -14.51
CA ASN A 281 -3.44 5.37 -14.44
C ASN A 281 -2.86 4.64 -15.66
N PRO A 282 -1.62 4.89 -16.13
CA PRO A 282 -1.03 4.10 -17.22
C PRO A 282 -0.90 2.62 -16.89
N TRP A 283 -0.71 2.29 -15.61
CA TRP A 283 -0.53 0.93 -15.12
C TRP A 283 -1.67 0.56 -14.18
N LEU A 284 -2.11 -0.70 -14.22
CA LEU A 284 -3.06 -1.21 -13.25
C LEU A 284 -2.37 -1.26 -11.88
N THR A 285 -2.96 -0.67 -10.84
CA THR A 285 -2.44 -0.73 -9.46
C THR A 285 -3.55 -1.14 -8.53
N ILE A 286 -3.22 -1.95 -7.54
CA ILE A 286 -4.16 -2.39 -6.51
C ILE A 286 -3.47 -2.42 -5.15
N GLY A 287 -4.21 -1.99 -4.14
CA GLY A 287 -3.75 -1.97 -2.77
C GLY A 287 -4.84 -1.43 -1.86
N GLY A 288 -4.42 -0.90 -0.72
CA GLY A 288 -5.37 -0.45 0.28
C GLY A 288 -4.72 0.11 1.52
N VAL A 289 -5.60 0.35 2.49
CA VAL A 289 -5.27 0.79 3.83
C VAL A 289 -5.97 -0.17 4.79
N ALA A 290 -5.27 -0.65 5.80
CA ALA A 290 -5.87 -1.40 6.90
C ALA A 290 -5.65 -0.64 8.21
N THR A 291 -6.71 -0.53 8.99
CA THR A 291 -6.74 0.29 10.20
C THR A 291 -7.40 -0.49 11.33
N THR A 292 -6.79 -0.44 12.51
CA THR A 292 -7.44 -0.82 13.76
C THR A 292 -7.20 0.20 14.87
N VAL A 293 -8.10 0.22 15.85
CA VAL A 293 -7.92 0.91 17.12
C VAL A 293 -7.86 -0.15 18.21
N CYS A 294 -6.68 -0.31 18.81
CA CYS A 294 -6.42 -1.40 19.74
C CYS A 294 -5.74 -0.93 21.03
N GLN A 295 -5.86 -1.73 22.08
CA GLN A 295 -5.18 -1.59 23.35
C GLN A 295 -3.73 -2.06 23.25
N SER A 296 -2.88 -1.63 24.20
CA SER A 296 -1.44 -1.97 24.22
C SER A 296 -1.11 -3.45 24.32
N ASN A 297 -2.06 -4.29 24.75
CA ASN A 297 -1.90 -5.75 24.84
C ASN A 297 -2.34 -6.49 23.57
N GLU A 298 -2.94 -5.80 22.59
CA GLU A 298 -3.44 -6.40 21.35
C GLU A 298 -2.42 -6.32 20.21
N PHE A 299 -1.37 -5.52 20.38
CA PHE A 299 -0.22 -5.45 19.47
C PHE A 299 1.09 -5.78 20.20
N ILE A 300 2.07 -6.22 19.43
CA ILE A 300 3.42 -6.58 19.88
C ILE A 300 4.39 -5.60 19.22
N MET A 301 5.12 -4.84 20.05
CA MET A 301 6.17 -3.96 19.56
C MET A 301 7.32 -4.79 18.96
N PRO A 302 7.81 -4.46 17.74
CA PRO A 302 8.74 -5.31 17.01
C PRO A 302 10.20 -5.17 17.46
N ASP A 303 10.47 -4.75 18.70
CA ASP A 303 11.78 -4.24 19.14
C ASP A 303 12.39 -4.94 20.37
N ASN A 304 11.86 -6.10 20.77
CA ASN A 304 12.23 -6.79 22.01
C ASN A 304 13.03 -8.09 21.83
N ALA A 305 13.57 -8.39 20.65
CA ALA A 305 14.35 -9.60 20.43
C ALA A 305 15.57 -9.69 21.37
N VAL A 306 15.87 -10.88 21.87
CA VAL A 306 16.97 -11.16 22.82
C VAL A 306 17.93 -12.21 22.27
N VAL A 307 19.16 -12.21 22.79
CA VAL A 307 20.15 -13.23 22.45
C VAL A 307 19.61 -14.61 22.84
N GLY A 308 19.67 -15.55 21.91
CA GLY A 308 19.16 -16.92 22.10
C GLY A 308 17.77 -17.17 21.51
N ASP A 309 17.04 -16.11 21.13
CA ASP A 309 15.84 -16.25 20.32
C ASP A 309 16.15 -16.96 19.00
N VAL A 310 15.11 -17.53 18.41
CA VAL A 310 15.17 -18.10 17.06
C VAL A 310 14.27 -17.33 16.11
N LEU A 311 14.62 -17.37 14.83
CA LEU A 311 13.88 -16.72 13.76
C LEU A 311 12.97 -17.75 13.08
N VAL A 312 11.67 -17.47 13.08
CA VAL A 312 10.64 -18.31 12.44
C VAL A 312 10.09 -17.59 11.21
N LEU A 313 9.99 -18.28 10.08
CA LEU A 313 9.38 -17.77 8.85
C LEU A 313 8.11 -18.57 8.53
N THR A 314 7.00 -17.89 8.25
CA THR A 314 5.68 -18.54 8.14
C THR A 314 5.22 -18.84 6.71
N LYS A 315 5.88 -18.32 5.68
CA LYS A 315 5.64 -18.65 4.26
C LYS A 315 6.95 -18.98 3.54
N PRO A 316 6.93 -19.84 2.52
CA PRO A 316 8.10 -20.10 1.69
C PRO A 316 8.44 -18.88 0.83
N LEU A 317 9.71 -18.75 0.48
CA LEU A 317 10.27 -17.73 -0.41
C LEU A 317 10.20 -18.16 -1.88
N GLY A 318 10.43 -17.20 -2.77
CA GLY A 318 10.58 -17.42 -4.21
C GLY A 318 9.33 -17.12 -5.01
N THR A 319 8.40 -16.31 -4.50
CA THR A 319 7.16 -15.98 -5.23
C THR A 319 7.46 -15.19 -6.50
N GLN A 320 8.42 -14.25 -6.46
CA GLN A 320 8.87 -13.52 -7.66
C GLN A 320 9.42 -14.47 -8.72
N VAL A 321 10.20 -15.48 -8.34
CA VAL A 321 10.77 -16.44 -9.28
C VAL A 321 9.66 -17.28 -9.92
N ALA A 322 8.69 -17.75 -9.13
CA ALA A 322 7.56 -18.54 -9.62
C ALA A 322 6.69 -17.76 -10.60
N VAL A 323 6.34 -16.51 -10.25
CA VAL A 323 5.55 -15.62 -11.12
C VAL A 323 6.28 -15.32 -12.43
N ASN A 324 7.56 -14.95 -12.37
CA ASN A 324 8.32 -14.66 -13.59
C ASN A 324 8.52 -15.91 -14.46
N ALA A 325 8.79 -17.06 -13.86
CA ALA A 325 8.92 -18.32 -14.61
C ALA A 325 7.63 -18.67 -15.35
N HIS A 326 6.47 -18.45 -14.72
CA HIS A 326 5.16 -18.62 -15.36
C HIS A 326 4.96 -17.66 -16.54
N GLN A 327 5.20 -16.36 -16.34
CA GLN A 327 5.10 -15.34 -17.40
C GLN A 327 6.04 -15.62 -18.58
N TRP A 328 7.16 -16.31 -18.35
CA TRP A 328 8.09 -16.65 -19.41
C TRP A 328 7.64 -17.85 -20.25
N LEU A 329 6.60 -18.59 -19.86
CA LEU A 329 6.01 -19.63 -20.72
C LEU A 329 5.57 -19.04 -22.07
N ASP A 330 5.06 -17.81 -22.07
CA ASP A 330 4.66 -17.07 -23.27
C ASP A 330 5.83 -16.30 -23.94
N GLN A 331 7.06 -16.46 -23.44
CA GLN A 331 8.26 -15.76 -23.92
C GLN A 331 9.36 -16.77 -24.31
N PRO A 332 9.34 -17.29 -25.56
CA PRO A 332 10.20 -18.40 -25.99
C PRO A 332 11.70 -18.17 -25.74
N GLU A 333 12.17 -16.94 -25.94
CA GLU A 333 13.56 -16.55 -25.72
C GLU A 333 13.98 -16.70 -24.25
N ARG A 334 13.12 -16.31 -23.30
CA ARG A 334 13.39 -16.44 -21.86
C ARG A 334 13.22 -17.88 -21.40
N MET A 335 12.19 -18.57 -21.89
CA MET A 335 11.93 -19.96 -21.54
C MET A 335 13.07 -20.90 -21.95
N SER A 336 13.78 -20.58 -23.06
CA SER A 336 14.96 -21.34 -23.50
C SER A 336 16.02 -21.54 -22.41
N ARG A 337 16.14 -20.59 -21.47
CA ARG A 337 17.08 -20.64 -20.33
C ARG A 337 16.67 -21.65 -19.26
N LEU A 338 15.38 -21.99 -19.19
CA LEU A 338 14.79 -22.82 -18.15
C LEU A 338 14.47 -24.25 -18.61
N LYS A 339 14.39 -24.50 -19.93
CA LYS A 339 14.01 -25.80 -20.52
C LYS A 339 14.79 -27.01 -19.98
N MET A 340 16.07 -26.82 -19.65
CA MET A 340 16.93 -27.89 -19.13
C MET A 340 16.92 -28.02 -17.59
N VAL A 341 16.22 -27.13 -16.89
CA VAL A 341 16.28 -26.96 -15.44
C VAL A 341 14.97 -27.36 -14.77
N VAL A 342 13.85 -27.02 -15.39
CA VAL A 342 12.51 -27.20 -14.82
C VAL A 342 11.51 -27.51 -15.93
N SER A 343 10.56 -28.41 -15.66
CA SER A 343 9.47 -28.71 -16.60
C SER A 343 8.40 -27.61 -16.57
N GLU A 344 7.57 -27.51 -17.60
CA GLU A 344 6.44 -26.57 -17.57
C GLU A 344 5.41 -26.93 -16.48
N ASP A 345 5.23 -28.23 -16.19
CA ASP A 345 4.36 -28.70 -15.09
C ASP A 345 4.87 -28.19 -13.74
N ASP A 346 6.18 -28.32 -13.50
CA ASP A 346 6.82 -27.78 -12.29
C ASP A 346 6.64 -26.26 -12.17
N ILE A 347 6.71 -25.52 -13.29
CA ILE A 347 6.48 -24.06 -13.30
C ILE A 347 5.03 -23.75 -12.91
N ARG A 348 4.04 -24.43 -13.50
CA ARG A 348 2.61 -24.23 -13.19
C ARG A 348 2.31 -24.59 -11.74
N LYS A 349 2.88 -25.69 -11.22
CA LYS A 349 2.78 -26.09 -9.81
C LYS A 349 3.39 -25.03 -8.87
N ALA A 350 4.56 -24.49 -9.21
CA ALA A 350 5.20 -23.45 -8.43
C ALA A 350 4.41 -22.13 -8.45
N TYR A 351 3.87 -21.75 -9.60
CA TYR A 351 3.01 -20.57 -9.76
C TYR A 351 1.76 -20.69 -8.90
N HIS A 352 1.05 -21.82 -8.99
CA HIS A 352 -0.12 -22.09 -8.14
C HIS A 352 0.23 -22.06 -6.65
N ARG A 353 1.33 -22.71 -6.25
CA ARG A 353 1.82 -22.66 -4.86
C ARG A 353 2.12 -21.23 -4.41
N ALA A 354 2.72 -20.41 -5.26
CA ALA A 354 2.95 -18.99 -4.98
C ALA A 354 1.63 -18.25 -4.82
N MET A 355 0.66 -18.39 -5.74
CA MET A 355 -0.66 -17.76 -5.63
C MET A 355 -1.39 -18.12 -4.32
N CYS A 356 -1.41 -19.40 -3.95
CA CYS A 356 -2.01 -19.83 -2.67
C CYS A 356 -1.24 -19.28 -1.46
N SER A 357 0.09 -19.19 -1.53
CA SER A 357 0.91 -18.63 -0.45
C SER A 357 0.65 -17.13 -0.29
N MET A 358 0.63 -16.38 -1.39
CA MET A 358 0.43 -14.93 -1.43
C MET A 358 -1.00 -14.53 -1.04
N SER A 359 -2.01 -15.36 -1.31
CA SER A 359 -3.41 -15.09 -0.92
C SER A 359 -3.75 -15.52 0.50
N ARG A 360 -2.86 -16.23 1.20
CA ARG A 360 -3.06 -16.64 2.60
C ARG A 360 -2.82 -15.46 3.54
N LEU A 361 -3.77 -15.20 4.45
CA LEU A 361 -3.63 -14.19 5.50
C LEU A 361 -2.56 -14.62 6.53
N ASN A 362 -1.80 -13.65 7.06
CA ASN A 362 -0.90 -13.87 8.21
C ASN A 362 -1.64 -13.81 9.57
N ARG A 363 -2.99 -13.82 9.57
CA ARG A 363 -3.85 -13.65 10.76
C ARG A 363 -3.61 -14.68 11.86
N THR A 364 -3.54 -15.97 11.52
CA THR A 364 -3.25 -17.01 12.51
C THR A 364 -1.84 -16.87 13.05
N ALA A 365 -0.87 -16.52 12.20
CA ALA A 365 0.51 -16.30 12.61
C ALA A 365 0.61 -15.18 13.65
N ALA A 366 -0.09 -14.06 13.43
CA ALA A 366 -0.21 -12.94 14.38
C ALA A 366 -0.86 -13.37 15.71
N ARG A 367 -1.96 -14.12 15.66
CA ARG A 367 -2.63 -14.63 16.87
C ARG A 367 -1.72 -15.53 17.70
N LEU A 368 -0.94 -16.39 17.03
CA LEU A 368 -0.01 -17.29 17.70
C LEU A 368 1.21 -16.56 18.26
N MET A 369 1.58 -15.38 17.75
CA MET A 369 2.67 -14.57 18.32
C MET A 369 2.39 -14.21 19.77
N HIS A 370 1.15 -13.83 20.10
CA HIS A 370 0.72 -13.58 21.48
C HIS A 370 0.83 -14.83 22.36
N LYS A 371 0.29 -15.96 21.88
CA LYS A 371 0.28 -17.23 22.63
C LYS A 371 1.68 -17.74 22.97
N TYR A 372 2.63 -17.57 22.06
CA TYR A 372 3.99 -18.09 22.18
C TYR A 372 5.02 -17.01 22.52
N ASN A 373 4.54 -15.84 22.97
CA ASN A 373 5.33 -14.76 23.53
C ASN A 373 6.44 -14.25 22.57
N ALA A 374 6.05 -13.97 21.32
CA ALA A 374 6.97 -13.40 20.33
C ALA A 374 7.55 -12.07 20.80
N HIS A 375 8.81 -11.85 20.48
CA HIS A 375 9.55 -10.64 20.86
C HIS A 375 9.56 -9.56 19.76
N GLY A 376 8.97 -9.88 18.61
CA GLY A 376 8.80 -8.96 17.50
C GLY A 376 8.71 -9.71 16.17
N ALA A 377 8.14 -9.06 15.17
CA ALA A 377 8.10 -9.58 13.81
C ALA A 377 8.13 -8.44 12.79
N THR A 378 8.39 -8.81 11.54
CA THR A 378 8.17 -8.04 10.31
C THR A 378 7.58 -9.01 9.30
N ASP A 379 6.92 -8.55 8.26
CA ASP A 379 6.61 -9.42 7.14
C ASP A 379 7.72 -9.38 6.08
N VAL A 380 7.72 -10.34 5.15
CA VAL A 380 8.73 -10.42 4.08
C VAL A 380 8.06 -10.08 2.75
N THR A 381 8.31 -8.89 2.23
CA THR A 381 7.72 -8.39 0.97
C THR A 381 8.82 -7.91 0.01
N GLY A 382 8.73 -6.66 -0.48
CA GLY A 382 9.46 -6.18 -1.65
C GLY A 382 10.98 -6.09 -1.50
N PHE A 383 11.49 -6.05 -0.26
CA PHE A 383 12.94 -6.01 0.01
C PHE A 383 13.61 -7.39 0.09
N GLY A 384 12.81 -8.45 0.01
CA GLY A 384 13.25 -9.82 0.23
C GLY A 384 13.65 -10.11 1.68
N LEU A 385 13.87 -11.39 1.98
CA LEU A 385 14.13 -11.85 3.34
C LEU A 385 15.26 -11.08 4.04
N ILE A 386 16.39 -10.84 3.36
CA ILE A 386 17.53 -10.18 4.00
C ILE A 386 17.27 -8.69 4.24
N GLY A 387 16.49 -8.04 3.38
CA GLY A 387 16.14 -6.63 3.53
C GLY A 387 15.25 -6.41 4.75
N HIS A 388 14.15 -7.17 4.84
CA HIS A 388 13.24 -7.11 5.99
C HIS A 388 13.92 -7.56 7.29
N ALA A 389 14.74 -8.61 7.25
CA ALA A 389 15.52 -9.03 8.42
C ALA A 389 16.48 -7.93 8.92
N LYS A 390 17.12 -7.17 8.02
CA LYS A 390 17.97 -6.04 8.39
C LYS A 390 17.16 -4.90 9.01
N ASN A 391 15.99 -4.59 8.46
CA ASN A 391 15.11 -3.56 9.01
C ASN A 391 14.65 -3.92 10.42
N LEU A 392 14.19 -5.17 10.62
CA LEU A 392 13.79 -5.66 11.93
C LEU A 392 14.99 -5.67 12.91
N ALA A 393 16.16 -6.14 12.50
CA ALA A 393 17.35 -6.13 13.37
C ALA A 393 17.75 -4.71 13.80
N LYS A 394 17.62 -3.72 12.90
CA LYS A 394 18.04 -2.33 13.12
C LYS A 394 17.28 -1.65 14.26
N ILE A 395 16.01 -1.98 14.43
CA ILE A 395 15.13 -1.32 15.43
C ILE A 395 15.19 -1.95 16.82
N GLN A 396 15.86 -3.09 16.98
CA GLN A 396 15.89 -3.80 18.26
C GLN A 396 16.49 -2.93 19.36
N LYS A 397 15.86 -2.90 20.54
CA LYS A 397 16.41 -2.20 21.71
C LYS A 397 17.73 -2.82 22.15
N ASN A 398 17.78 -4.16 22.17
CA ASN A 398 18.95 -4.94 22.56
C ASN A 398 20.04 -4.94 21.49
N GLU A 399 21.29 -5.14 21.92
CA GLU A 399 22.45 -5.34 21.03
C GLU A 399 22.46 -6.77 20.46
N VAL A 400 21.55 -7.01 19.52
CA VAL A 400 21.37 -8.31 18.88
C VAL A 400 21.65 -8.26 17.38
N SER A 401 21.89 -9.41 16.76
CA SER A 401 21.98 -9.55 15.31
C SER A 401 21.37 -10.86 14.85
N PHE A 402 20.84 -10.86 13.64
CA PHE A 402 20.07 -11.97 13.09
C PHE A 402 20.93 -12.79 12.13
N VAL A 403 20.98 -14.11 12.34
CA VAL A 403 21.73 -15.03 11.49
C VAL A 403 20.79 -16.08 10.91
N ILE A 404 20.61 -16.00 9.61
CA ILE A 404 19.74 -16.90 8.85
C ILE A 404 20.59 -18.05 8.29
N HIS A 405 20.18 -19.26 8.62
CA HIS A 405 20.87 -20.50 8.27
C HIS A 405 20.14 -21.27 7.17
N ASN A 406 18.82 -21.19 7.14
CA ASN A 406 17.97 -22.03 6.29
C ASN A 406 17.01 -21.16 5.48
N LEU A 407 16.68 -21.58 4.25
CA LEU A 407 15.76 -20.87 3.38
C LEU A 407 14.67 -21.85 2.89
N PRO A 408 13.44 -21.78 3.42
CA PRO A 408 12.30 -22.49 2.85
C PRO A 408 11.92 -21.83 1.53
N ILE A 409 12.10 -22.53 0.42
CA ILE A 409 11.91 -22.01 -0.94
C ILE A 409 10.92 -22.91 -1.66
N ILE A 410 9.98 -22.31 -2.40
CA ILE A 410 9.06 -23.05 -3.27
C ILE A 410 9.89 -23.99 -4.17
N ALA A 411 9.51 -25.27 -4.22
CA ALA A 411 10.29 -26.31 -4.90
C ALA A 411 10.67 -25.88 -6.33
N LYS A 412 11.88 -26.29 -6.76
CA LYS A 412 12.51 -25.90 -8.03
C LYS A 412 12.89 -24.42 -8.19
N MET A 413 12.34 -23.48 -7.42
CA MET A 413 12.63 -22.05 -7.61
C MET A 413 14.07 -21.67 -7.25
N ALA A 414 14.71 -22.41 -6.35
CA ALA A 414 16.15 -22.27 -6.11
C ALA A 414 16.98 -22.64 -7.34
N ALA A 415 16.60 -23.69 -8.08
CA ALA A 415 17.28 -24.11 -9.30
C ALA A 415 17.03 -23.12 -10.45
N VAL A 416 15.77 -22.67 -10.62
CA VAL A 416 15.40 -21.63 -11.60
C VAL A 416 16.17 -20.34 -11.34
N SER A 417 16.26 -19.91 -10.07
CA SER A 417 17.03 -18.72 -9.70
C SER A 417 18.51 -18.86 -10.05
N LYS A 418 19.14 -20.01 -9.74
CA LYS A 418 20.54 -20.27 -10.10
C LYS A 418 20.77 -20.27 -11.62
N ALA A 419 19.88 -20.89 -12.38
CA ALA A 419 19.96 -20.90 -13.85
C ALA A 419 19.89 -19.50 -14.47
N CYS A 420 19.24 -18.59 -13.74
CA CYS A 420 19.11 -17.18 -14.08
C CYS A 420 20.27 -16.30 -13.57
N GLY A 421 21.31 -16.89 -12.98
CA GLY A 421 22.43 -16.17 -12.37
C GLY A 421 21.97 -15.25 -11.23
N ASN A 422 22.43 -14.00 -11.24
CA ASN A 422 22.12 -13.02 -10.19
C ASN A 422 20.81 -12.24 -10.43
N MET A 423 20.00 -12.63 -11.41
CA MET A 423 18.79 -11.86 -11.79
C MET A 423 17.78 -11.70 -10.65
N PHE A 424 17.62 -12.72 -9.81
CA PHE A 424 16.65 -12.70 -8.70
C PHE A 424 17.30 -12.53 -7.33
N GLY A 425 18.54 -12.99 -7.13
CA GLY A 425 19.18 -12.93 -5.82
C GLY A 425 18.48 -13.74 -4.72
N LEU A 426 17.73 -14.80 -5.08
CA LEU A 426 16.88 -15.56 -4.14
C LEU A 426 17.68 -16.19 -2.99
N LEU A 427 18.83 -16.79 -3.30
CA LEU A 427 19.68 -17.45 -2.29
C LEU A 427 20.45 -16.44 -1.43
N GLN A 428 20.61 -15.21 -1.91
CA GLN A 428 21.15 -14.08 -1.18
C GLN A 428 20.06 -13.39 -0.32
N GLY A 429 18.81 -13.87 -0.40
CA GLY A 429 17.65 -13.29 0.30
C GLY A 429 17.17 -11.95 -0.26
N GLN A 430 17.61 -11.58 -1.46
CA GLN A 430 17.33 -10.28 -2.09
C GLN A 430 16.15 -10.32 -3.07
N SER A 431 15.67 -11.51 -3.42
CA SER A 431 14.48 -11.67 -4.27
C SER A 431 13.30 -11.00 -3.59
N ALA A 432 12.55 -10.21 -4.34
CA ALA A 432 11.32 -9.63 -3.85
C ALA A 432 10.32 -10.75 -3.55
N GLU A 433 9.56 -10.57 -2.49
CA GLU A 433 8.38 -11.36 -2.19
C GLU A 433 7.16 -10.42 -2.26
N THR A 434 5.97 -10.98 -2.39
CA THR A 434 4.71 -10.24 -2.33
C THR A 434 3.78 -11.00 -1.43
N SER A 435 3.14 -10.32 -0.47
CA SER A 435 2.38 -10.95 0.61
C SER A 435 3.10 -12.19 1.17
N GLY A 436 4.37 -12.03 1.55
CA GLY A 436 5.14 -13.11 2.14
C GLY A 436 4.69 -13.42 3.57
N GLY A 437 5.51 -14.21 4.25
CA GLY A 437 5.23 -14.63 5.61
C GLY A 437 5.77 -13.65 6.63
N LEU A 438 5.39 -13.85 7.88
CA LEU A 438 6.01 -13.18 9.01
C LEU A 438 7.38 -13.81 9.28
N LEU A 439 8.38 -12.94 9.49
CA LEU A 439 9.66 -13.26 10.10
C LEU A 439 9.60 -12.86 11.58
N ILE A 440 9.57 -13.85 12.47
CA ILE A 440 9.25 -13.67 13.88
C ILE A 440 10.45 -14.05 14.74
N ALA A 441 10.83 -13.18 15.69
CA ALA A 441 11.74 -13.52 16.77
C ALA A 441 10.95 -14.15 17.92
N LEU A 442 11.26 -15.40 18.24
CA LEU A 442 10.56 -16.19 19.27
C LEU A 442 11.54 -16.79 20.28
N PRO A 443 11.13 -16.94 21.56
CA PRO A 443 11.88 -17.74 22.52
C PRO A 443 12.11 -19.15 21.98
N ARG A 444 13.34 -19.65 22.12
CA ARG A 444 13.78 -20.93 21.53
C ARG A 444 12.88 -22.10 21.95
N GLU A 445 12.48 -22.13 23.21
CA GLU A 445 11.61 -23.16 23.80
C GLU A 445 10.18 -23.13 23.26
N GLN A 446 9.71 -21.98 22.76
CA GLN A 446 8.35 -21.81 22.23
C GLN A 446 8.26 -22.08 20.72
N ALA A 447 9.35 -21.86 19.98
CA ALA A 447 9.34 -21.86 18.52
C ALA A 447 8.87 -23.19 17.89
N ALA A 448 9.25 -24.33 18.45
CA ALA A 448 8.82 -25.64 17.95
C ALA A 448 7.30 -25.85 18.15
N ALA A 449 6.76 -25.42 19.29
CA ALA A 449 5.35 -25.49 19.59
C ALA A 449 4.54 -24.53 18.69
N TYR A 450 5.05 -23.32 18.45
CA TYR A 450 4.49 -22.36 17.49
C TYR A 450 4.37 -23.00 16.08
N CYS A 451 5.48 -23.57 15.57
CA CYS A 451 5.50 -24.16 14.22
C CYS A 451 4.52 -25.34 14.08
N LYS A 452 4.35 -26.15 15.14
CA LYS A 452 3.39 -27.25 15.16
C LYS A 452 1.94 -26.76 15.22
N ASP A 453 1.67 -25.70 15.97
CA ASP A 453 0.31 -25.18 16.14
C ASP A 453 -0.18 -24.47 14.87
N ILE A 454 0.67 -23.68 14.20
CA ILE A 454 0.31 -23.06 12.92
C ILE A 454 0.05 -24.11 11.84
N GLU A 455 0.88 -25.16 11.77
CA GLU A 455 0.66 -26.27 10.83
C GLU A 455 -0.63 -27.02 11.14
N LYS A 456 -0.97 -27.23 12.41
CA LYS A 456 -2.21 -27.87 12.82
C LYS A 456 -3.45 -27.03 12.45
N GLN A 457 -3.39 -25.71 12.60
CA GLN A 457 -4.55 -24.84 12.38
C GLN A 457 -4.76 -24.48 10.92
N GLU A 458 -3.69 -24.27 10.15
CA GLU A 458 -3.78 -23.83 8.76
C GLU A 458 -3.41 -24.90 7.74
N GLY A 459 -2.90 -26.04 8.20
CA GLY A 459 -2.28 -27.04 7.34
C GLY A 459 -0.95 -26.58 6.72
N ASN A 460 -0.44 -25.38 7.04
CA ASN A 460 0.76 -24.84 6.42
C ASN A 460 1.90 -24.74 7.45
N GLN A 461 3.03 -25.36 7.14
CA GLN A 461 4.20 -25.37 8.01
C GLN A 461 4.86 -23.98 8.10
N ALA A 462 5.43 -23.67 9.26
CA ALA A 462 6.41 -22.60 9.46
C ALA A 462 7.80 -23.19 9.77
N TRP A 463 8.86 -22.42 9.51
CA TRP A 463 10.23 -22.92 9.60
C TRP A 463 11.06 -22.08 10.56
N ILE A 464 11.79 -22.73 11.46
CA ILE A 464 12.89 -22.09 12.18
C ILE A 464 14.05 -21.95 11.19
N ILE A 465 14.37 -20.72 10.81
CA ILE A 465 15.34 -20.41 9.76
C ILE A 465 16.65 -19.86 10.28
N GLY A 466 16.71 -19.42 11.54
CA GLY A 466 17.88 -18.75 12.06
C GLY A 466 17.84 -18.52 13.56
N ILE A 467 18.81 -17.74 14.05
CA ILE A 467 18.98 -17.40 15.46
C ILE A 467 19.22 -15.91 15.62
N VAL A 468 18.99 -15.43 16.83
CA VAL A 468 19.38 -14.11 17.30
C VAL A 468 20.62 -14.25 18.18
N GLU A 469 21.72 -13.64 17.76
CA GLU A 469 23.00 -13.62 18.48
C GLU A 469 23.28 -12.23 19.06
N LYS A 470 24.27 -12.12 19.95
CA LYS A 470 24.77 -10.82 20.39
C LYS A 470 25.42 -10.11 19.20
N GLY A 471 25.07 -8.85 18.95
CA GLY A 471 25.63 -8.12 17.81
C GLY A 471 25.22 -6.67 17.73
N ASN A 472 25.39 -6.08 16.55
CA ASN A 472 25.30 -4.64 16.31
C ASN A 472 24.05 -4.22 15.52
N ARG A 473 22.90 -4.86 15.80
CA ARG A 473 21.62 -4.60 15.13
C ARG A 473 21.69 -4.80 13.60
N SER A 474 22.37 -5.87 13.19
CA SER A 474 22.52 -6.26 11.79
C SER A 474 21.87 -7.63 11.51
N ALA A 475 21.65 -7.94 10.23
CA ALA A 475 21.19 -9.25 9.80
C ALA A 475 22.03 -9.78 8.64
N ARG A 476 22.31 -11.08 8.65
CA ARG A 476 23.06 -11.80 7.61
C ARG A 476 22.48 -13.18 7.34
N ILE A 477 22.61 -13.62 6.10
CA ILE A 477 22.47 -15.03 5.71
C ILE A 477 23.89 -15.63 5.67
N ILE A 478 24.07 -16.85 6.17
CA ILE A 478 25.36 -17.54 6.10
C ILE A 478 25.78 -17.79 4.63
N ASP A 479 27.07 -17.94 4.35
CA ASP A 479 27.59 -18.06 2.97
C ASP A 479 26.99 -19.22 2.17
N LYS A 480 26.63 -20.31 2.85
CA LYS A 480 26.03 -21.52 2.26
C LYS A 480 24.76 -21.88 3.01
N PRO A 481 23.66 -21.13 2.81
CA PRO A 481 22.42 -21.41 3.53
C PRO A 481 21.83 -22.74 3.05
N ARG A 482 21.23 -23.49 3.97
CA ARG A 482 20.52 -24.73 3.63
C ARG A 482 19.19 -24.39 2.98
N THR A 483 19.01 -24.76 1.72
CA THR A 483 17.70 -24.69 1.07
C THR A 483 16.80 -25.82 1.59
N ILE A 484 15.59 -25.47 2.02
CA ILE A 484 14.52 -26.41 2.33
C ILE A 484 13.53 -26.29 1.17
N GLU A 485 13.42 -27.33 0.34
CA GLU A 485 12.45 -27.33 -0.75
C GLU A 485 11.04 -27.54 -0.20
N VAL A 486 10.13 -26.63 -0.58
CA VAL A 486 8.73 -26.64 -0.16
C VAL A 486 7.87 -27.01 -1.37
N PRO A 487 7.39 -28.26 -1.47
CA PRO A 487 6.61 -28.72 -2.62
C PRO A 487 5.24 -28.03 -2.69
N ALA A 488 4.65 -28.03 -3.88
CA ALA A 488 3.23 -27.75 -4.03
C ALA A 488 2.45 -28.87 -3.32
N LYS A 489 1.38 -28.52 -2.59
CA LYS A 489 0.45 -29.53 -2.09
C LYS A 489 -0.37 -30.01 -3.28
N GLU A 490 -0.14 -31.22 -3.74
CA GLU A 490 -1.08 -31.91 -4.61
C GLU A 490 -2.30 -32.25 -3.72
N LYS A 491 -3.40 -31.52 -3.90
CA LYS A 491 -4.69 -32.06 -3.47
C LYS A 491 -5.06 -33.12 -4.49
N GLU A 492 -5.08 -34.38 -4.09
CA GLU A 492 -5.64 -35.45 -4.93
C GLU A 492 -7.06 -35.05 -5.38
N GLY A 493 -7.29 -35.03 -6.69
CA GLY A 493 -8.62 -34.83 -7.27
C GLY A 493 -9.01 -33.40 -7.65
N GLU A 494 -8.20 -32.38 -7.35
CA GLU A 494 -8.38 -31.04 -7.91
C GLU A 494 -7.43 -30.86 -9.10
N LEU A 495 -7.83 -31.38 -10.26
CA LEU A 495 -7.32 -30.89 -11.55
C LEU A 495 -7.86 -29.46 -11.69
N TRP A 496 -6.99 -28.47 -11.55
CA TRP A 496 -7.29 -27.08 -11.89
C TRP A 496 -6.72 -26.78 -13.26
#